data_AF-A0A349YQX2-F1
#
_entry.id   AF-A0A349YQX2-F1
#
_cell.length_a   1.000
_cell.length_b   1.000
_cell.length_c   1.000
_cell.angle_alpha   90.00
_cell.angle_beta   90.00
_cell.angle_gamma   90.00
#
_symmetry.space_group_name_H-M   'P 1'
#
loop_
_entity.id
_entity.type
_entity.pdbx_description
1 polymer ?
#
loop_
_entity_poly.entity_id
_entity_poly.type
_entity_poly.pdbx_seq_one_letter_code
_entity_poly.pdbx_strand_id
1 'polypeptide(L)' 'HHIHIVKWNGTEWKNYIHFRDYLNDNENMALQYQKVKEELESKYADDRVAYTNGKQDMIDRILDNQ' A
#
# COMPACT_ATOMS: atom_id res chain seq x y z
N HIS A 1 3.73 -10.91 12.99
CA HIS A 1 3.10 -11.39 11.74
C HIS A 1 1.67 -10.87 11.68
N HIS A 2 1.24 -10.33 10.54
CA HIS A 2 -0.14 -9.89 10.28
C HIS A 2 -0.78 -10.86 9.29
N ILE A 3 -1.88 -11.50 9.68
CA ILE A 3 -2.62 -12.43 8.81
C ILE A 3 -3.95 -11.77 8.46
N HIS A 4 -4.23 -11.62 7.16
CA HIS A 4 -5.50 -11.12 6.66
C HIS A 4 -6.35 -12.32 6.22
N ILE A 5 -7.50 -12.52 6.87
CA ILE A 5 -8.49 -13.52 6.49
C ILE A 5 -9.66 -12.77 5.87
N VAL A 6 -9.86 -12.95 4.56
CA VAL A 6 -10.85 -12.20 3.77
C VAL A 6 -11.68 -13.13 2.89
N LYS A 7 -12.85 -12.66 2.46
CA LYS A 7 -13.74 -13.42 1.58
C LYS A 7 -13.08 -13.63 0.21
N TRP A 8 -13.02 -14.87 -0.26
CA TRP A 8 -12.55 -15.21 -1.60
C TRP A 8 -13.31 -14.39 -2.66
N ASN A 9 -12.57 -13.79 -3.59
CA ASN A 9 -13.08 -12.93 -4.66
C ASN A 9 -13.85 -11.66 -4.17
N GLY A 10 -13.79 -11.34 -2.87
CA GLY A 10 -14.29 -10.08 -2.32
C GLY A 10 -13.37 -8.90 -2.63
N THR A 11 -13.82 -7.69 -2.34
CA THR A 11 -13.08 -6.44 -2.62
C THR A 11 -11.68 -6.46 -2.01
N GLU A 12 -11.55 -6.78 -0.73
CA GLU A 12 -10.24 -6.83 -0.06
C GLU A 12 -9.29 -7.84 -0.70
N TRP A 13 -9.80 -9.04 -1.05
CA TRP A 13 -9.01 -10.07 -1.74
C TRP A 13 -8.49 -9.57 -3.09
N LYS A 14 -9.35 -8.94 -3.88
CA LYS A 14 -8.96 -8.35 -5.18
C LYS A 14 -7.96 -7.22 -5.00
N ASN A 15 -8.20 -6.32 -4.04
CA ASN A 15 -7.33 -5.19 -3.79
C ASN A 15 -5.93 -5.64 -3.35
N TYR A 16 -5.81 -6.65 -2.48
CA TYR A 16 -4.49 -7.16 -2.08
C TYR A 16 -3.71 -7.76 -3.25
N ILE A 17 -4.37 -8.55 -4.10
CA ILE A 17 -3.72 -9.14 -5.27
C ILE A 17 -3.35 -8.05 -6.28
N HIS A 18 -4.28 -7.16 -6.60
CA HIS A 18 -4.06 -6.07 -7.55
C HIS A 18 -2.93 -5.14 -7.11
N PHE A 19 -2.92 -4.71 -5.85
CA PHE A 19 -1.87 -3.86 -5.29
C PHE A 19 -0.48 -4.51 -5.43
N ARG A 20 -0.37 -5.81 -5.12
CA ARG A 20 0.88 -6.57 -5.25
C ARG A 20 1.31 -6.66 -6.72
N ASP A 21 0.40 -7.08 -7.60
CA ASP A 21 0.72 -7.36 -9.00
C ASP A 21 1.07 -6.06 -9.74
N TYR A 22 0.32 -4.99 -9.49
CA TYR A 22 0.61 -3.67 -10.07
C TYR A 22 2.00 -3.16 -9.69
N LEU A 23 2.39 -3.27 -8.41
CA LEU A 23 3.72 -2.85 -7.97
C LEU A 23 4.85 -3.73 -8.52
N ASN A 24 4.61 -5.04 -8.70
CA ASN A 24 5.59 -5.94 -9.31
C ASN A 24 5.81 -5.62 -10.80
N ASP A 25 4.75 -5.23 -11.51
CA ASP A 25 4.81 -4.94 -12.95
C ASP A 25 5.21 -3.50 -13.27
N ASN A 26 5.13 -2.58 -12.31
CA ASN A 26 5.40 -1.15 -12.49
C ASN A 26 6.49 -0.64 -11.54
N GLU A 27 7.75 -0.81 -11.93
CA GLU A 27 8.93 -0.39 -11.15
C GLU A 27 8.89 1.09 -10.75
N ASN A 28 8.46 1.97 -11.67
CA ASN A 28 8.33 3.40 -11.39
C ASN A 28 7.34 3.69 -10.24
N MET A 29 6.23 2.95 -10.18
CA MET A 29 5.24 3.10 -9.12
C MET A 29 5.73 2.50 -7.80
N ALA A 30 6.46 1.39 -7.86
CA ALA A 30 7.12 0.81 -6.69
C ALA A 30 8.14 1.79 -6.06
N LEU A 31 8.95 2.45 -6.89
CA LEU A 31 9.89 3.49 -6.44
C LEU A 31 9.17 4.69 -5.81
N GLN A 32 8.04 5.13 -6.37
CA GLN A 32 7.25 6.20 -5.76
C GLN A 32 6.67 5.78 -4.40
N TYR A 33 6.11 4.57 -4.29
CA TYR A 33 5.58 4.07 -3.02
C TYR A 33 6.67 3.87 -1.97
N GLN A 34 7.88 3.45 -2.38
CA GLN A 34 9.04 3.38 -1.50
C GLN A 34 9.38 4.75 -0.91
N LYS A 35 9.50 5.79 -1.74
CA LYS A 35 9.81 7.16 -1.28
C LYS A 35 8.79 7.66 -0.26
N VAL A 36 7.50 7.42 -0.51
CA VAL A 36 6.44 7.76 0.46
C VAL A 36 6.67 7.05 1.81
N LYS A 37 7.02 5.76 1.80
CA LYS A 37 7.32 5.03 3.04
C LYS A 37 8.52 5.60 3.78
N GLU A 38 9.61 5.93 3.07
CA GLU A 38 10.83 6.51 3.66
C GLU A 38 10.55 7.89 4.27
N GLU A 39 9.80 8.75 3.57
CA GLU A 39 9.41 10.07 4.08
C GLU A 39 8.52 9.98 5.32
N LEU A 40 7.58 9.04 5.34
CA LEU A 40 6.69 8.83 6.49
C LEU A 40 7.43 8.23 7.67
N GLU A 41 8.36 7.30 7.43
CA GLU A 41 9.20 6.73 8.49
C GLU A 41 10.06 7.83 9.12
N SER A 42 10.67 8.71 8.32
CA SER A 42 11.45 9.83 8.83
C SER A 42 10.62 10.82 9.67
N LYS A 43 9.32 10.97 9.41
CA LYS A 43 8.44 11.91 10.12
C LYS A 43 7.71 11.28 11.31
N TYR A 44 7.37 10.00 11.23
CA TYR A 44 6.43 9.32 12.13
C TYR A 44 7.00 7.99 12.64
N ALA A 45 8.32 7.87 12.83
CA ALA A 45 8.98 6.65 13.30
C ALA A 45 8.33 6.05 14.56
N ASP A 46 7.94 6.90 15.51
CA ASP A 46 7.32 6.50 16.78
C ASP A 46 5.77 6.52 16.74
N ASP A 47 5.17 7.01 15.66
CA ASP A 47 3.72 7.09 15.46
C ASP A 47 3.26 6.17 14.34
N ARG A 48 3.00 4.92 14.73
CA ARG A 48 2.52 3.88 13.82
C ARG A 48 1.19 4.22 13.15
N VAL A 49 0.32 4.99 13.82
CA VAL A 49 -0.99 5.37 13.28
C VAL A 49 -0.81 6.40 12.18
N ALA A 50 -0.04 7.46 12.44
CA ALA A 50 0.27 8.47 11.43
C ALA A 50 1.02 7.87 10.22
N TYR A 51 1.99 6.98 10.46
CA TYR A 51 2.67 6.25 9.39
C TYR A 51 1.71 5.41 8.53
N THR A 52 0.74 4.72 9.16
CA THR A 52 -0.20 3.87 8.44
C THR A 52 -1.18 4.70 7.61
N ASN A 53 -1.74 5.76 8.21
CA ASN A 53 -2.68 6.66 7.55
C ASN A 53 -2.02 7.45 6.41
N GLY A 54 -0.76 7.87 6.58
CA GLY A 54 -0.03 8.65 5.57
C GLY A 54 0.21 7.89 4.25
N LYS A 55 0.07 6.56 4.24
CA LYS A 55 0.19 5.75 3.02
C LYS A 55 -1.10 5.68 2.21
N GLN A 56 -2.25 6.05 2.80
CA GLN A 56 -3.57 5.78 2.23
C GLN A 56 -3.73 6.40 0.83
N ASP A 57 -3.35 7.67 0.65
CA ASP A 57 -3.44 8.36 -0.63
C ASP A 57 -2.70 7.64 -1.76
N MET A 58 -1.53 7.06 -1.46
CA MET A 58 -0.76 6.31 -2.47
C MET A 58 -1.36 4.93 -2.72
N ILE A 59 -1.90 4.29 -1.68
CA ILE A 59 -2.59 3.00 -1.80
C ILE A 59 -3.84 3.16 -2.68
N ASP A 60 -4.64 4.20 -2.45
CA ASP A 60 -5.85 4.49 -3.24
C ASP A 60 -5.50 4.74 -4.71
N ARG A 61 -4.47 5.56 -4.98
CA ARG A 61 -3.97 5.77 -6.36
C ARG A 61 -3.55 4.48 -7.05
N ILE A 62 -2.88 3.57 -6.33
CA ILE A 62 -2.47 2.28 -6.91
C ILE A 62 -3.69 1.41 -7.19
N LEU A 63 -4.69 1.42 -6.30
CA LEU A 63 -5.90 0.62 -6.45
C LEU A 63 -6.88 1.17 -7.51
N ASP A 64 -6.85 2.48 -7.77
CA ASP A 64 -7.73 3.15 -8.74
C ASP A 64 -7.30 2.95 -10.21
N ASN A 65 -6.08 2.46 -10.48
CA ASN A 65 -5.57 2.21 -11.84
C ASN A 65 -6.13 0.92 -12.49
N GLN A 66 -7.43 0.64 -12.32
CA GLN A 66 -8.11 -0.52 -12.92
C GLN A 66 -8.54 -0.28 -14.37
#